data_AF-A0A4Y9XTX6-F1
#
_entry.id   AF-A0A4Y9XTX6-F1
#
_cell.length_a   1.000
_cell.length_b   1.000
_cell.length_c   1.000
_cell.angle_alpha   90.00
_cell.angle_beta   90.00
_cell.angle_gamma   90.00
#
_symmetry.space_group_name_H-M   'P 1'
#
loop_
_entity.id
_entity.type
_entity.pdbx_description
1 polymer ?
#
loop_
_entity_poly.entity_id
_entity_poly.type
_entity_poly.pdbx_seq_one_letter_code
_entity_poly.pdbx_strand_id
1 'polypeptide(L)'
;MPSDSALPSKLFQPLHLGALTLQHRIVLAPLTRFRANDAHEPQDVTVEYYAQRASVSGTLLICEPTFVAPEAGGYDNVPGVWSDAQIAQWKKVGLASMARLRVHDSASSGCDCA
;
A
#
# COMPACT_ATOMS: atom_id res chain seq x y z
N MET A 1 34.27 23.72 -13.42
CA MET A 1 32.80 23.73 -13.27
C MET A 1 32.50 23.38 -11.83
N PRO A 2 31.89 24.27 -11.03
CA PRO A 2 31.41 23.87 -9.71
C PRO A 2 30.32 22.83 -9.96
N SER A 3 30.53 21.61 -9.45
CA SER A 3 29.50 20.57 -9.48
C SER A 3 28.37 21.01 -8.57
N ASP A 4 27.23 21.37 -9.17
CA ASP A 4 25.99 21.59 -8.45
C ASP A 4 25.68 20.32 -7.64
N SER A 5 25.92 20.39 -6.34
CA SER A 5 25.41 19.43 -5.37
C SER A 5 23.92 19.73 -5.21
N ALA A 6 23.15 19.42 -6.26
CA ALA A 6 21.71 19.63 -6.27
C ALA A 6 21.11 18.91 -5.07
N LEU A 7 20.43 19.65 -4.20
CA LEU A 7 19.69 19.09 -3.08
C LEU A 7 18.74 18.00 -3.63
N PRO A 8 18.60 16.86 -2.94
CA PRO A 8 17.76 15.76 -3.41
C PRO A 8 16.35 16.27 -3.69
N SER A 9 15.79 15.88 -4.84
CA SER A 9 14.47 16.28 -5.30
C SER A 9 13.43 16.16 -4.18
N LYS A 10 12.53 17.15 -4.08
CA LYS A 10 11.41 17.14 -3.12
C LYS A 10 10.59 15.86 -3.19
N LEU A 11 10.58 15.16 -4.33
CA LEU A 11 9.87 13.91 -4.53
C LEU A 11 10.33 12.80 -3.56
N PHE A 12 11.62 12.76 -3.23
CA PHE A 12 12.23 11.74 -2.37
C PHE A 12 12.48 12.23 -0.94
N GLN A 13 12.00 13.43 -0.60
CA GLN A 13 12.07 13.94 0.76
C GLN A 13 10.87 13.43 1.58
N PRO A 14 11.07 13.10 2.87
CA PRO A 14 9.98 12.73 3.76
C PRO A 14 8.85 13.77 3.79
N LEU A 15 7.64 13.29 4.13
CA LEU A 15 6.45 14.11 4.25
C LEU A 15 5.64 13.67 5.49
N HIS A 16 5.36 14.62 6.38
CA HIS A 16 4.39 14.42 7.44
C HIS A 16 2.98 14.64 6.90
N LEU A 17 2.13 13.62 7.00
CA LEU A 17 0.74 13.63 6.54
C LEU A 17 -0.18 13.17 7.67
N GLY A 18 -0.76 14.12 8.40
CA GLY A 18 -1.53 13.82 9.60
C GLY A 18 -0.66 13.09 10.64
N ALA A 19 -1.07 11.89 11.03
CA ALA A 19 -0.32 11.03 11.95
C ALA A 19 0.78 10.17 11.28
N LEU A 20 0.86 10.20 9.94
CA LEU A 20 1.79 9.37 9.17
C LEU A 20 3.04 10.16 8.81
N THR A 21 4.19 9.48 8.81
CA THR A 21 5.44 10.00 8.24
C THR A 21 5.82 9.13 7.05
N LEU A 22 5.72 9.68 5.85
CA LEU A 22 6.08 9.02 4.61
C LEU A 22 7.56 9.26 4.31
N GLN A 23 8.24 8.24 3.77
CA GLN A 23 9.66 8.35 3.43
C GLN A 23 9.90 8.99 2.05
N HIS A 24 8.86 9.09 1.23
CA HIS A 24 8.86 9.77 -0.06
C HIS A 24 7.45 10.22 -0.42
N ARG A 25 7.32 10.98 -1.51
CA ARG A 25 6.05 11.58 -1.96
C ARG A 25 5.45 10.88 -3.17
N ILE A 26 5.81 9.61 -3.36
CA ILE A 26 5.27 8.72 -4.40
C ILE A 26 4.18 7.87 -3.75
N VAL A 27 2.96 7.96 -4.27
CA VAL A 27 1.75 7.38 -3.66
C VAL A 27 1.02 6.54 -4.71
N LEU A 28 0.46 5.41 -4.30
CA LEU A 28 -0.49 4.68 -5.14
C LEU A 28 -1.87 5.34 -5.03
N ALA A 29 -2.34 5.91 -6.14
CA ALA A 29 -3.69 6.45 -6.27
C ALA A 29 -4.75 5.33 -6.14
N PRO A 30 -6.00 5.67 -5.78
CA PRO A 30 -7.11 4.72 -5.82
C PRO A 30 -7.41 4.32 -7.27
N LEU A 31 -7.25 3.04 -7.60
CA LEU A 31 -7.43 2.52 -8.96
C LEU A 31 -8.41 1.34 -8.92
N THR A 32 -9.62 1.51 -9.44
CA THR A 32 -10.58 0.39 -9.57
C THR A 32 -10.00 -0.71 -10.47
N ARG A 33 -9.98 -1.95 -9.96
CA ARG A 33 -9.40 -3.07 -10.72
C ARG A 33 -10.45 -4.11 -11.13
N PHE A 34 -11.63 -4.22 -10.54
CA PHE A 34 -12.58 -5.29 -10.93
C PHE A 34 -12.02 -6.71 -10.69
N ARG A 35 -11.37 -6.94 -9.54
CA ARG A 35 -10.77 -8.25 -9.18
C ARG A 35 -11.45 -8.90 -7.96
N ALA A 36 -12.51 -8.31 -7.43
CA ALA A 36 -13.31 -8.94 -6.38
C ALA A 36 -14.21 -10.04 -6.98
N ASN A 37 -14.62 -11.00 -6.17
CA ASN A 37 -15.63 -11.99 -6.60
C ASN A 37 -17.03 -11.36 -6.68
N ASP A 38 -18.03 -12.16 -7.05
CA ASP A 38 -19.43 -11.72 -7.17
C ASP A 38 -20.07 -11.30 -5.84
N ALA A 39 -19.46 -11.69 -4.71
CA ALA A 39 -19.81 -11.23 -3.37
C ALA A 39 -19.08 -9.94 -2.96
N HIS A 40 -18.38 -9.29 -3.89
CA HIS A 40 -17.55 -8.11 -3.68
C HIS A 40 -16.41 -8.33 -2.67
N GLU A 41 -15.93 -9.56 -2.52
CA GLU A 41 -14.81 -9.89 -1.63
C GLU A 41 -13.49 -9.80 -2.39
N PRO A 42 -12.48 -9.08 -1.86
CA PRO A 42 -11.11 -9.13 -2.38
C PRO A 42 -10.59 -10.57 -2.43
N GLN A 43 -9.88 -10.90 -3.51
CA GLN A 43 -9.29 -12.23 -3.73
C GLN A 43 -7.77 -12.21 -3.48
N ASP A 44 -7.13 -13.38 -3.48
CA ASP A 44 -5.68 -13.51 -3.21
C ASP A 44 -4.81 -12.67 -4.19
N VAL A 45 -5.27 -12.48 -5.42
CA VAL A 45 -4.62 -11.59 -6.39
C VAL A 45 -4.54 -10.14 -5.91
N THR A 46 -5.53 -9.68 -5.13
CA THR A 46 -5.53 -8.34 -4.53
C THR A 46 -4.49 -8.23 -3.43
N VAL A 47 -4.28 -9.30 -2.65
CA VAL A 47 -3.25 -9.37 -1.61
C VAL A 47 -1.86 -9.21 -2.23
N GLU A 48 -1.55 -10.03 -3.24
CA GLU A 48 -0.27 -9.96 -3.97
C GLU A 48 -0.09 -8.58 -4.64
N TYR A 49 -1.15 -8.05 -5.25
CA TYR A 49 -1.14 -6.75 -5.91
C TYR A 49 -0.70 -5.60 -4.99
N TYR A 50 -1.24 -5.54 -3.77
CA TYR A 50 -0.87 -4.51 -2.78
C TYR A 50 0.48 -4.79 -2.13
N ALA A 51 0.84 -6.06 -1.91
CA ALA A 51 2.16 -6.44 -1.38
C ALA A 51 3.31 -6.00 -2.31
N GLN A 52 3.13 -6.14 -3.64
CA GLN A 52 4.10 -5.67 -4.63
C GLN A 52 4.28 -4.14 -4.60
N ARG A 53 3.19 -3.41 -4.36
CA ARG A 53 3.18 -1.93 -4.34
C ARG A 53 3.63 -1.34 -3.01
N ALA A 54 3.59 -2.14 -1.95
CA ALA A 54 4.19 -1.83 -0.64
C ALA A 54 5.70 -2.17 -0.58
N SER A 55 6.36 -2.32 -1.73
CA SER A 55 7.76 -2.78 -1.80
C SER A 55 8.78 -1.80 -1.21
N VAL A 56 8.45 -0.51 -1.17
CA VAL A 56 9.31 0.53 -0.58
C VAL A 56 8.71 0.99 0.75
N SER A 57 9.53 0.98 1.80
CA SER A 57 9.11 1.38 3.15
C SER A 57 8.67 2.85 3.18
N GLY A 58 7.60 3.13 3.94
CA GLY A 58 7.03 4.47 4.04
C GLY A 58 6.25 4.93 2.80
N THR A 59 5.92 4.03 1.88
CA THR A 59 4.99 4.31 0.77
C THR A 59 3.56 4.39 1.29
N LEU A 60 2.85 5.46 0.93
CA LEU A 60 1.39 5.52 1.11
C LEU A 60 0.69 4.79 -0.05
N LEU A 61 -0.19 3.86 0.28
CA LEU A 61 -1.08 3.20 -0.66
C LEU A 61 -2.53 3.53 -0.33
N ILE A 62 -3.27 4.01 -1.33
CA ILE A 62 -4.72 4.19 -1.22
C ILE A 62 -5.36 2.99 -1.91
N CYS A 63 -6.27 2.30 -1.22
CA CYS A 63 -6.95 1.15 -1.79
C CYS A 63 -7.88 1.57 -2.95
N GLU A 64 -8.30 0.58 -3.75
CA GLU A 64 -9.29 0.81 -4.79
C GLU A 64 -10.62 1.27 -4.18
N PRO A 65 -11.43 2.05 -4.93
CA PRO A 65 -12.76 2.44 -4.46
C PRO A 65 -13.54 1.21 -3.99
N THR A 66 -14.04 1.28 -2.76
CA THR A 66 -14.65 0.17 -2.04
C THR A 66 -16.05 0.57 -1.59
N PHE A 67 -17.06 -0.24 -1.90
CA PHE A 67 -18.44 0.06 -1.53
C PHE A 67 -18.68 -0.14 -0.03
N VAL A 68 -19.35 0.83 0.58
CA VAL A 68 -19.65 0.85 2.03
C VAL A 68 -20.91 0.08 2.41
N ALA A 69 -21.78 -0.19 1.43
CA ALA A 69 -23.04 -0.90 1.58
C ALA A 69 -23.45 -1.51 0.23
N PRO A 70 -24.29 -2.57 0.20
CA PRO A 70 -24.82 -3.14 -1.04
C PRO A 70 -25.47 -2.09 -1.94
N GLU A 71 -26.22 -1.15 -1.35
CA GLU A 71 -26.97 -0.11 -2.07
C GLU A 71 -26.05 0.99 -2.63
N ALA A 72 -24.84 1.15 -2.10
CA ALA A 72 -23.83 2.05 -2.61
C ALA A 72 -23.05 1.46 -3.81
N GLY A 73 -23.37 0.22 -4.19
CA GLY A 73 -22.82 -0.48 -5.33
C GLY A 73 -23.29 0.07 -6.68
N GLY A 74 -23.07 -0.72 -7.73
CA GLY A 74 -23.44 -0.36 -9.11
C GLY A 74 -22.51 -0.94 -10.17
N TYR A 75 -21.40 -1.55 -9.73
CA TYR A 75 -20.45 -2.24 -10.59
C TYR A 75 -20.10 -3.60 -10.01
N ASP A 76 -20.18 -4.64 -10.84
CA ASP A 76 -19.74 -5.98 -10.47
C ASP A 76 -18.23 -6.00 -10.19
N ASN A 77 -17.77 -6.94 -9.37
CA ASN A 77 -16.35 -7.21 -9.09
C ASN A 77 -15.53 -6.03 -8.51
N VAL A 78 -16.17 -4.92 -8.09
CA VAL A 78 -15.58 -3.88 -7.23
C VAL A 78 -15.68 -4.33 -5.77
N PRO A 79 -14.66 -4.18 -4.92
CA PRO A 79 -14.74 -4.70 -3.57
C PRO A 79 -15.71 -3.93 -2.67
N GLY A 80 -16.20 -4.62 -1.63
CA GLY A 80 -17.03 -4.08 -0.56
C GLY A 80 -16.33 -4.08 0.79
N VAL A 81 -16.94 -3.43 1.79
CA VAL A 81 -16.48 -3.43 3.19
C VAL A 81 -17.65 -3.39 4.20
N TRP A 82 -18.77 -4.04 3.88
CA TRP A 82 -19.94 -4.09 4.78
C TRP A 82 -20.13 -5.45 5.45
N SER A 83 -19.56 -6.53 4.89
CA SER A 83 -19.69 -7.88 5.44
C SER A 83 -18.41 -8.33 6.17
N ASP A 84 -18.57 -9.23 7.14
CA ASP A 84 -17.43 -9.80 7.88
C ASP A 84 -16.46 -10.54 6.96
N ALA A 85 -16.97 -11.20 5.91
CA ALA A 85 -16.16 -11.89 4.91
C ALA A 85 -15.28 -10.90 4.12
N GLN A 86 -15.85 -9.77 3.69
CA GLN A 86 -15.10 -8.71 3.01
C GLN A 86 -14.03 -8.11 3.92
N ILE A 87 -14.39 -7.80 5.17
CA ILE A 87 -13.47 -7.25 6.18
C ILE A 87 -12.33 -8.24 6.44
N ALA A 88 -12.61 -9.55 6.52
CA ALA A 88 -11.58 -10.58 6.71
C ALA A 88 -10.57 -10.60 5.56
N GLN A 89 -11.01 -10.43 4.31
CA GLN A 89 -10.09 -10.35 3.17
C GLN A 89 -9.27 -9.05 3.18
N TRP A 90 -9.89 -7.90 3.49
CA TRP A 90 -9.18 -6.63 3.64
C TRP A 90 -8.10 -6.66 4.72
N LYS A 91 -8.34 -7.39 5.83
CA LYS A 91 -7.30 -7.62 6.85
C LYS A 91 -6.08 -8.34 6.27
N LYS A 92 -6.27 -9.34 5.40
CA LYS A 92 -5.14 -10.03 4.73
C LYS A 92 -4.36 -9.08 3.83
N VAL A 93 -5.07 -8.24 3.06
CA VAL A 93 -4.45 -7.20 2.21
C VAL A 93 -3.59 -6.26 3.06
N GLY A 94 -4.14 -5.71 4.15
CA GLY A 94 -3.40 -4.83 5.05
C GLY A 94 -2.19 -5.51 5.69
N LEU A 95 -2.35 -6.74 6.20
CA LEU A 95 -1.25 -7.51 6.78
C LEU A 95 -0.14 -7.80 5.76
N ALA A 96 -0.47 -8.17 4.52
CA ALA A 96 0.54 -8.44 3.49
C ALA A 96 1.33 -7.17 3.12
N SER A 97 0.66 -6.02 3.01
CA SER A 97 1.31 -4.72 2.83
C SER A 97 2.23 -4.37 4.00
N MET A 98 1.86 -4.76 5.23
CA MET A 98 2.67 -4.51 6.43
C MET A 98 3.81 -5.54 6.63
N ALA A 99 3.66 -6.78 6.16
CA ALA A 99 4.58 -7.88 6.45
C ALA A 99 5.87 -7.81 5.62
N ARG A 100 5.79 -7.33 4.36
CA ARG A 100 6.97 -7.22 3.49
C ARG A 100 8.02 -6.22 4.01
N LEU A 101 7.66 -5.41 5.01
CA LEU A 101 8.57 -4.52 5.74
C LEU A 101 9.65 -5.26 6.56
N ARG A 102 9.45 -6.53 6.95
CA ARG A 102 10.40 -7.21 7.85
C ARG A 102 11.56 -7.93 7.17
N VAL A 103 11.54 -8.10 5.85
CA VAL A 103 12.58 -8.90 5.15
C VAL A 103 13.80 -8.07 4.77
N HIS A 104 13.68 -6.74 4.67
CA HIS A 104 14.80 -5.87 4.27
C HIS A 104 15.55 -5.18 5.43
N ASP A 105 15.13 -5.38 6.68
CA ASP A 105 15.76 -4.73 7.85
C ASP A 105 16.88 -5.55 8.50
N SER A 106 17.22 -6.73 7.94
CA SER A 106 18.26 -7.62 8.49
C SER A 106 19.64 -7.48 7.82
N ALA A 107 19.89 -6.39 7.08
CA ALA A 107 21.13 -6.22 6.30
C ALA A 107 22.00 -5.02 6.70
N SER A 108 21.76 -4.39 7.86
CA SER A 108 22.54 -3.22 8.31
C SER A 108 23.13 -3.34 9.72
N SER A 109 23.00 -4.48 10.41
CA SER A 109 23.64 -4.71 11.71
C SER A 109 24.80 -5.70 11.61
N GLY A 110 26.02 -5.17 11.48
CA GLY A 110 27.24 -5.85 11.95
C GLY A 110 28.30 -6.15 10.88
N CYS A 111 29.24 -5.22 10.70
CA CYS A 111 30.67 -5.50 10.55
C CYS A 111 31.45 -4.18 10.55
N ASP A 112 31.61 -3.57 11.72
CA ASP A 112 32.76 -2.71 12.00
C ASP A 112 33.85 -3.62 12.58
N CYS A 113 34.83 -3.97 11.75
CA CYS A 113 36.05 -4.63 12.18
C CYS A 113 37.13 -3.55 12.34
N ALA A 114 37.46 -3.23 13.59
CA ALA A 114 38.75 -2.66 13.97
C ALA A 114 39.75 -3.78 14.23
#